data_AF-A0A839L9G6-F1
#
_entry.id   AF-A0A839L9G6-F1
#
_cell.length_a   1.000
_cell.length_b   1.000
_cell.length_c   1.000
_cell.angle_alpha   90.00
_cell.angle_beta   90.00
_cell.angle_gamma   90.00
#
_symmetry.space_group_name_H-M   'P 1'
#
loop_
_entity.id
_entity.type
_entity.pdbx_description
1 polymer ?
#
loop_
_entity_poly.entity_id
_entity_poly.type
_entity_poly.pdbx_seq_one_letter_code
_entity_poly.pdbx_strand_id
1 'polypeptide(L)'
;MQHNPSIVRRDTAAWRLQVWISFGLSVSLCAIGLAWLPGEDLDRAFMVMGYIFCLSTAFVLAKFIRDNQDKPVDTPMWRVVVWSAFFLAMGLTGWGLWRMEIQPVWKAYLLVCWFYLISNVFTLAKMLRDAHDADVAEARYHGRRQVMHEDTTPAA
;
A
#
# COMPACT_ATOMS: atom_id res chain seq x y z
N MET A 1 -36.63 17.51 9.01
CA MET A 1 -35.31 17.01 9.48
C MET A 1 -34.97 15.79 8.63
N GLN A 2 -34.15 15.95 7.60
CA GLN A 2 -33.78 14.86 6.69
C GLN A 2 -32.74 13.98 7.38
N HIS A 3 -33.16 12.79 7.80
CA HIS A 3 -32.26 11.73 8.25
C HIS A 3 -31.60 11.17 6.99
N ASN A 4 -30.37 11.61 6.68
CA ASN A 4 -29.57 10.95 5.66
C ASN A 4 -28.96 9.73 6.35
N PRO A 5 -29.49 8.49 6.13
CA PRO A 5 -28.84 7.32 6.67
C PRO A 5 -27.43 7.32 6.08
N SER A 6 -26.41 7.39 6.93
CA SER A 6 -25.03 7.23 6.51
C SER A 6 -24.88 5.81 5.95
N ILE A 7 -25.14 5.65 4.66
CA ILE A 7 -24.87 4.43 3.91
C ILE A 7 -23.38 4.23 4.06
N VAL A 8 -22.99 3.27 4.90
CA VAL A 8 -21.61 2.77 4.96
C VAL A 8 -21.34 2.20 3.57
N ARG A 9 -20.69 3.01 2.73
CA ARG A 9 -20.43 2.68 1.34
C ARG A 9 -19.27 1.70 1.34
N ARG A 10 -19.57 0.40 1.38
CA ARG A 10 -18.56 -0.63 1.14
C ARG A 10 -18.05 -0.49 -0.28
N ASP A 11 -16.74 -0.51 -0.45
CA ASP A 11 -16.16 -0.79 -1.75
C ASP A 11 -16.61 -2.20 -2.17
N THR A 12 -17.16 -2.30 -3.38
CA THR A 12 -17.67 -3.57 -3.90
C THR A 12 -16.53 -4.59 -3.97
N ALA A 13 -16.82 -5.86 -3.65
CA ALA A 13 -15.83 -6.95 -3.77
C ALA A 13 -15.16 -7.00 -5.17
N ALA A 14 -15.87 -6.54 -6.21
CA ALA A 14 -15.37 -6.36 -7.57
C ALA A 14 -14.23 -5.32 -7.66
N TRP A 15 -14.33 -4.18 -6.98
CA TRP A 15 -13.27 -3.15 -6.97
C TRP A 15 -12.04 -3.64 -6.22
N ARG A 16 -12.23 -4.33 -5.09
CA ARG A 16 -11.13 -4.96 -4.35
C ARG A 16 -10.39 -6.00 -5.20
N LEU A 17 -11.13 -6.83 -5.92
CA LEU A 17 -10.53 -7.82 -6.82
C LEU A 17 -9.74 -7.15 -7.95
N GLN A 18 -10.27 -6.07 -8.53
CA GLN A 18 -9.57 -5.29 -9.55
C GLN A 18 -8.23 -4.73 -9.03
N VAL A 19 -8.21 -4.12 -7.84
CA VAL A 19 -6.97 -3.59 -7.24
C VAL A 19 -5.95 -4.70 -7.00
N TRP A 20 -6.40 -5.87 -6.52
CA TRP A 20 -5.53 -7.05 -6.36
C TRP A 20 -4.95 -7.54 -7.69
N ILE A 21 -5.76 -7.57 -8.75
CA ILE A 21 -5.31 -7.94 -10.09
C ILE A 21 -4.28 -6.93 -10.61
N SER A 22 -4.53 -5.62 -10.47
CA SER A 22 -3.59 -4.57 -10.90
C SER A 22 -2.26 -4.64 -10.13
N PHE A 23 -2.31 -4.88 -8.82
CA PHE A 23 -1.11 -5.09 -8.02
C PHE A 23 -0.33 -6.34 -8.47
N GLY A 24 -1.02 -7.47 -8.64
CA GLY A 24 -0.41 -8.71 -9.14
C GLY A 24 0.21 -8.54 -10.53
N LEU A 25 -0.46 -7.82 -11.42
CA LEU A 25 0.06 -7.50 -12.75
C LEU A 25 1.32 -6.62 -12.66
N SER A 26 1.34 -5.63 -11.77
CA SER A 26 2.49 -4.74 -11.57
C SER A 26 3.71 -5.47 -11.05
N VAL A 27 3.52 -6.33 -10.04
CA VAL A 27 4.58 -7.19 -9.49
C VAL A 27 5.10 -8.13 -10.57
N SER A 28 4.21 -8.75 -11.34
CA SER A 28 4.57 -9.68 -12.42
C SER A 28 5.36 -8.97 -13.53
N LEU A 29 4.92 -7.79 -13.97
CA LEU A 29 5.62 -6.99 -14.98
C LEU A 29 7.02 -6.58 -14.52
N CYS A 30 7.18 -6.20 -13.24
CA CYS A 30 8.49 -5.91 -12.67
C CYS A 30 9.37 -7.15 -12.59
N ALA A 31 8.82 -8.27 -12.10
CA ALA A 31 9.55 -9.53 -11.95
C ALA A 31 10.01 -10.07 -13.30
N ILE A 32 9.15 -10.06 -14.32
CA ILE A 32 9.49 -10.45 -15.69
C ILE A 32 10.53 -9.48 -16.27
N GLY A 33 10.36 -8.17 -16.06
CA GLY A 33 11.32 -7.15 -16.48
C GLY A 33 12.72 -7.34 -15.91
N LEU A 34 12.80 -7.70 -14.63
CA LEU A 34 14.05 -8.00 -13.94
C LEU A 34 14.63 -9.36 -14.37
N ALA A 35 13.79 -10.37 -14.63
CA ALA A 35 14.22 -11.70 -15.05
C ALA A 35 14.80 -11.72 -16.48
N TRP A 36 14.24 -10.92 -17.38
CA TRP A 36 14.68 -10.80 -18.77
C TRP A 36 15.77 -9.74 -19.01
N LEU A 37 16.30 -9.14 -17.94
CA LEU A 37 17.26 -8.06 -18.03
C LEU A 37 18.59 -8.55 -18.63
N PRO A 38 19.02 -8.04 -19.81
CA PRO A 38 20.35 -8.32 -20.35
C PRO A 38 21.36 -7.43 -19.62
N GLY A 39 21.94 -7.95 -18.55
CA GLY A 39 22.92 -7.28 -17.71
C GLY A 39 23.74 -8.27 -16.90
N GLU A 40 24.80 -7.80 -16.27
CA GLU A 40 25.64 -8.62 -15.39
C GLU A 40 24.80 -9.15 -14.22
N ASP A 41 24.98 -10.43 -13.85
CA ASP A 41 24.16 -11.09 -12.82
C ASP A 41 24.17 -10.33 -11.49
N LEU A 42 25.28 -9.65 -11.18
CA LEU A 42 25.46 -8.84 -9.97
C LEU A 42 24.54 -7.61 -9.95
N ASP A 43 24.46 -6.88 -11.06
CA ASP A 43 23.57 -5.72 -11.18
C ASP A 43 22.10 -6.16 -11.15
N ARG A 44 21.77 -7.29 -11.80
CA ARG A 44 20.41 -7.85 -11.74
C ARG A 44 20.01 -8.22 -10.31
N ALA A 45 20.88 -8.89 -9.58
CA ALA A 45 20.63 -9.25 -8.18
C ALA A 45 20.47 -8.01 -7.29
N PHE A 46 21.33 -7.01 -7.47
CA PHE A 46 21.21 -5.73 -6.76
C PHE A 46 19.87 -5.05 -7.01
N MET A 47 19.39 -5.07 -8.26
CA MET A 47 18.11 -4.49 -8.64
C MET A 47 16.92 -5.21 -8.03
N VAL A 48 16.91 -6.55 -8.06
CA VAL A 48 15.84 -7.33 -7.41
C VAL A 48 15.77 -7.01 -5.91
N MET A 49 16.92 -6.98 -5.23
CA MET A 49 16.97 -6.64 -3.81
C MET A 49 16.50 -5.19 -3.56
N GLY A 50 16.90 -4.24 -4.42
CA GLY A 50 16.46 -2.85 -4.35
C GLY A 50 14.95 -2.67 -4.53
N TYR A 51 14.33 -3.37 -5.50
CA TYR A 51 12.88 -3.32 -5.72
C TYR A 51 12.11 -3.91 -4.55
N ILE A 52 12.55 -5.06 -4.01
CA ILE A 52 11.93 -5.67 -2.83
C ILE A 52 12.05 -4.73 -1.63
N PHE A 53 13.22 -4.14 -1.41
CA PHE A 53 13.42 -3.17 -0.34
C PHE A 53 12.53 -1.92 -0.50
N CYS A 54 12.40 -1.40 -1.72
CA CYS A 54 11.52 -0.28 -2.03
C CYS A 54 10.04 -0.65 -1.80
N LEU A 55 9.64 -1.86 -2.18
CA LEU A 55 8.31 -2.41 -1.90
C LEU A 55 8.03 -2.47 -0.39
N SER A 56 8.96 -3.03 0.39
CA SER A 56 8.85 -3.14 1.84
C SER A 56 8.77 -1.77 2.52
N THR A 57 9.62 -0.81 2.14
CA THR A 57 9.60 0.54 2.70
C THR A 57 8.32 1.29 2.34
N ALA A 58 7.75 1.08 1.14
CA ALA A 58 6.45 1.63 0.76
C ALA A 58 5.31 1.10 1.64
N PHE A 59 5.31 -0.20 1.95
CA PHE A 59 4.35 -0.80 2.89
C PHE A 59 4.52 -0.26 4.32
N VAL A 60 5.76 -0.11 4.80
CA VAL A 60 6.05 0.48 6.11
C VAL A 60 5.58 1.92 6.17
N LEU A 61 5.80 2.71 5.12
CA LEU A 61 5.30 4.10 5.04
C LEU A 61 3.77 4.14 5.07
N ALA A 62 3.10 3.25 4.32
CA ALA A 62 1.64 3.16 4.34
C ALA A 62 1.11 2.78 5.73
N LYS A 63 1.78 1.83 6.41
CA LYS A 63 1.46 1.44 7.79
C LYS A 63 1.68 2.60 8.76
N PHE A 64 2.80 3.30 8.67
CA PHE A 64 3.08 4.46 9.50
C PHE A 64 2.03 5.57 9.32
N ILE A 65 1.61 5.85 8.07
CA ILE A 65 0.54 6.82 7.81
C ILE A 65 -0.78 6.37 8.44
N ARG A 66 -1.11 5.07 8.40
CA ARG A 66 -2.29 4.52 9.06
C ARG A 66 -2.20 4.67 10.58
N ASP A 67 -1.11 4.18 11.17
CA ASP A 67 -0.93 4.15 12.62
C ASP A 67 -0.95 5.59 13.20
N ASN A 68 -0.37 6.56 12.48
CA ASN A 68 -0.37 7.98 12.86
C ASN A 68 -1.73 8.70 12.67
N GLN A 69 -2.68 8.13 11.91
CA GLN A 69 -4.03 8.67 11.75
C GLN A 69 -4.97 8.21 12.87
N ASP A 70 -4.87 6.95 13.29
CA ASP A 70 -5.69 6.39 14.37
C ASP A 70 -5.26 6.91 15.74
N LYS A 71 -3.96 7.09 15.95
CA LYS A 71 -3.38 7.62 17.18
C LYS A 71 -2.13 8.45 16.85
N PRO A 72 -2.14 9.78 17.03
CA PRO A 72 -0.93 10.59 16.93
C PRO A 72 -0.05 10.37 18.18
N VAL A 73 0.48 9.16 18.32
CA VAL A 73 1.35 8.73 19.44
C VAL A 73 2.81 8.66 18.99
N ASP A 74 3.07 8.64 17.67
CA ASP A 74 4.43 8.53 17.15
C ASP A 74 5.21 9.84 17.32
N THR A 75 6.40 9.71 17.91
CA THR A 75 7.32 10.84 18.10
C THR A 75 7.76 11.42 16.75
N PRO A 76 8.00 12.75 16.67
CA PRO A 76 8.44 13.39 15.43
C PRO A 76 9.73 12.79 14.85
N MET A 77 10.54 12.10 15.67
CA MET A 77 11.75 11.39 15.27
C MET A 77 11.45 10.14 14.42
N TRP A 78 10.45 9.33 14.80
CA TRP A 78 10.07 8.13 14.05
C TRP A 78 9.59 8.45 12.63
N ARG A 79 8.83 9.54 12.47
CA ARG A 79 8.40 10.04 11.16
C ARG A 79 9.58 10.29 10.21
N VAL A 80 10.66 10.88 10.71
CA VAL A 80 11.86 11.15 9.91
C VAL A 80 12.52 9.85 9.48
N VAL A 81 12.61 8.86 10.36
CA VAL A 81 13.17 7.54 10.04
C VAL A 81 12.40 6.87 8.91
N VAL A 82 11.06 6.82 8.99
CA VAL A 82 10.24 6.15 7.97
C VAL A 82 10.33 6.85 6.61
N TRP A 83 10.22 8.18 6.59
CA TRP A 83 10.36 8.95 5.35
C TRP A 83 11.77 8.86 4.76
N SER A 84 12.80 8.89 5.61
CA SER A 84 14.19 8.71 5.17
C SER A 84 14.41 7.33 4.56
N ALA A 85 13.87 6.26 5.16
CA ALA A 85 14.03 4.91 4.64
C ALA A 85 13.37 4.76 3.26
N PHE A 86 12.18 5.34 3.07
CA PHE A 86 11.49 5.33 1.79
C PHE A 86 12.25 6.10 0.70
N PHE A 87 12.67 7.34 0.99
CA PHE A 87 13.45 8.12 0.02
C PHE A 87 14.83 7.54 -0.26
N LEU A 88 15.48 6.97 0.76
CA LEU A 88 16.74 6.26 0.61
C LEU A 88 16.55 5.05 -0.30
N ALA A 89 15.51 4.25 -0.09
CA ALA A 89 15.18 3.12 -0.95
C ALA A 89 14.93 3.59 -2.39
N MET A 90 14.13 4.65 -2.58
CA MET A 90 13.87 5.21 -3.89
C MET A 90 15.13 5.71 -4.59
N GLY A 91 15.98 6.43 -3.85
CA GLY A 91 17.25 6.95 -4.36
C GLY A 91 18.21 5.82 -4.72
N LEU A 92 18.29 4.77 -3.90
CA LEU A 92 19.18 3.63 -4.13
C LEU A 92 18.73 2.79 -5.33
N THR A 93 17.42 2.55 -5.50
CA THR A 93 16.89 1.88 -6.70
C THR A 93 17.10 2.73 -7.96
N GLY A 94 16.82 4.04 -7.89
CA GLY A 94 17.05 4.96 -9.01
C GLY A 94 18.54 5.09 -9.39
N TRP A 95 19.42 5.15 -8.39
CA TRP A 95 20.87 5.15 -8.59
C TRP A 95 21.36 3.84 -9.20
N GLY A 96 20.82 2.70 -8.76
CA GLY A 96 21.05 1.39 -9.38
C GLY A 96 20.69 1.36 -10.86
N LEU A 97 19.52 1.91 -11.23
CA LEU A 97 19.11 2.05 -12.64
C LEU A 97 20.04 2.96 -13.43
N TRP A 98 20.49 4.05 -12.83
CA TRP A 98 21.37 5.01 -13.49
C TRP A 98 22.72 4.40 -13.85
N ARG A 99 23.31 3.65 -12.91
CA ARG A 99 24.64 3.05 -13.04
C ARG A 99 24.73 1.90 -14.06
N MET A 100 23.61 1.25 -14.37
CA MET A 100 23.58 0.12 -15.30
C MET A 100 23.82 0.59 -16.74
N GLU A 101 24.83 0.10 -17.46
CA GLU A 101 25.04 0.45 -18.89
C GLU A 101 24.18 -0.41 -19.82
N ILE A 102 22.85 -0.29 -19.70
CA ILE A 102 21.87 -1.03 -20.53
C ILE A 102 21.21 -0.09 -21.55
N GLN A 103 20.73 -0.67 -22.66
CA GLN A 103 19.90 0.02 -23.65
C GLN A 103 18.81 0.89 -22.97
N PRO A 104 18.62 2.14 -23.45
CA PRO A 104 17.73 3.11 -22.81
C PRO A 104 16.27 2.66 -22.75
N VAL A 105 15.83 1.80 -23.68
CA VAL A 105 14.47 1.23 -23.71
C VAL A 105 14.19 0.38 -22.46
N TRP A 106 15.14 -0.48 -22.08
CA TRP A 106 15.00 -1.34 -20.90
C TRP A 106 15.03 -0.54 -19.60
N LYS A 107 15.87 0.50 -19.52
CA LYS A 107 15.89 1.43 -18.38
C LYS A 107 14.54 2.12 -18.21
N ALA A 108 13.96 2.63 -19.30
CA ALA A 108 12.66 3.29 -19.26
C ALA A 108 11.55 2.32 -18.84
N TYR A 109 11.55 1.09 -19.38
CA TYR A 109 10.60 0.05 -18.98
C TYR A 109 10.68 -0.26 -17.49
N LEU A 110 11.88 -0.54 -16.96
CA LEU A 110 12.08 -0.82 -15.53
C LEU A 110 11.66 0.35 -14.64
N LEU A 111 11.99 1.58 -15.04
CA LEU A 111 11.62 2.79 -14.32
C LEU A 111 10.10 2.97 -14.26
N VAL A 112 9.41 2.83 -15.39
CA VAL A 112 7.94 2.94 -15.44
C VAL A 112 7.29 1.82 -14.62
N CYS A 113 7.76 0.58 -14.77
CA CYS A 113 7.28 -0.55 -13.99
C CYS A 113 7.47 -0.33 -12.48
N TRP A 114 8.62 0.21 -12.08
CA TRP A 114 8.90 0.55 -10.69
C TRP A 114 7.95 1.60 -10.12
N PHE A 115 7.77 2.72 -10.82
CA PHE A 115 6.80 3.74 -10.39
C PHE A 115 5.38 3.21 -10.34
N TYR A 116 5.00 2.39 -11.33
CA TYR A 116 3.69 1.75 -11.39
C TYR A 116 3.48 0.76 -10.23
N LEU A 117 4.51 -0.01 -9.88
CA LEU A 117 4.51 -0.90 -8.72
C LEU A 117 4.27 -0.12 -7.42
N ILE A 118 5.02 0.96 -7.18
CA ILE A 118 4.86 1.79 -5.98
C ILE A 118 3.46 2.39 -5.89
N SER A 119 2.91 2.88 -7.00
CA SER A 119 1.52 3.36 -7.06
C SER A 119 0.52 2.26 -6.68
N ASN A 120 0.71 1.04 -7.21
CA ASN A 120 -0.15 -0.10 -6.89
C ASN A 120 -0.01 -0.57 -5.43
N VAL A 121 1.17 -0.48 -4.82
CA VAL A 121 1.36 -0.76 -3.38
C VAL A 121 0.51 0.20 -2.54
N PHE A 122 0.60 1.50 -2.80
CA PHE A 122 -0.19 2.47 -2.05
C PHE A 122 -1.68 2.32 -2.32
N THR A 123 -2.06 1.93 -3.53
CA THR A 123 -3.46 1.64 -3.88
C THR A 123 -3.97 0.42 -3.11
N LEU A 124 -3.20 -0.68 -3.07
CA LEU A 124 -3.51 -1.87 -2.30
C LEU A 124 -3.60 -1.56 -0.81
N ALA A 125 -2.64 -0.81 -0.28
CA ALA A 125 -2.59 -0.41 1.12
C ALA A 125 -3.78 0.49 1.51
N LYS A 126 -4.19 1.42 0.62
CA LYS A 126 -5.42 2.20 0.81
C LYS A 126 -6.65 1.30 0.81
N MET A 127 -6.81 0.45 -0.19
CA MET A 127 -7.97 -0.47 -0.26
C MET A 127 -8.07 -1.38 0.98
N LEU A 128 -6.94 -1.89 1.48
CA LEU A 128 -6.89 -2.65 2.73
C LEU A 128 -7.30 -1.82 3.95
N ARG A 129 -6.90 -0.55 3.99
CA ARG A 129 -7.31 0.41 5.03
C ARG A 129 -8.80 0.69 4.94
N ASP A 130 -9.30 1.04 3.77
CA ASP A 130 -10.70 1.40 3.53
C ASP A 130 -11.63 0.22 3.89
N ALA A 131 -11.20 -1.00 3.58
CA ALA A 131 -11.90 -2.22 4.02
C ALA A 131 -11.93 -2.39 5.54
N HIS A 132 -10.81 -2.13 6.22
CA HIS A 132 -10.72 -2.25 7.68
C HIS A 132 -11.56 -1.19 8.41
N ASP A 133 -11.52 0.06 7.94
CA ASP A 133 -12.31 1.16 8.52
C ASP A 133 -13.83 0.89 8.37
N ALA A 134 -14.25 0.29 7.26
CA ALA A 134 -15.63 -0.14 7.04
C ALA A 134 -16.06 -1.24 8.03
N ASP A 135 -15.21 -2.24 8.26
CA ASP A 135 -15.49 -3.34 9.20
C ASP A 135 -15.60 -2.85 10.65
N VAL A 136 -14.73 -1.91 11.06
CA VAL A 136 -14.78 -1.30 12.40
C VAL A 136 -16.04 -0.43 12.58
N ALA A 137 -16.44 0.33 11.55
CA ALA A 137 -17.66 1.12 11.59
C ALA A 137 -18.92 0.25 11.72
N GLU A 138 -18.95 -0.89 11.02
CA GLU A 138 -20.03 -1.88 11.11
C GLU A 138 -20.12 -2.48 12.52
N ALA A 139 -18.99 -2.90 13.12
CA ALA A 139 -18.96 -3.41 14.48
C ALA A 139 -19.47 -2.39 15.52
N ARG A 140 -19.12 -1.10 15.37
CA ARG A 140 -19.65 -0.02 16.23
C ARG A 140 -21.15 0.20 16.04
N TYR A 141 -21.66 0.06 14.82
CA TYR A 141 -23.10 0.18 14.54
C TYR A 141 -23.90 -0.97 15.17
N HIS A 142 -23.43 -2.22 15.05
CA HIS A 142 -24.06 -3.37 15.68
C HIS A 142 -24.04 -3.28 17.22
N GLY A 143 -22.92 -2.87 17.81
CA GLY A 143 -22.83 -2.65 19.27
C GLY A 143 -23.81 -1.60 19.78
N ARG A 144 -23.98 -0.46 19.08
CA ARG A 144 -24.97 0.56 19.46
C ARG A 144 -26.41 0.05 19.37
N ARG A 145 -26.73 -0.82 18.40
CA ARG A 145 -28.08 -1.41 18.27
C ARG A 145 -28.38 -2.43 19.37
N GLN A 146 -27.38 -3.19 19.82
CA GLN A 146 -27.53 -4.14 20.92
C GLN A 146 -27.81 -3.41 22.24
N VAL A 147 -27.05 -2.37 22.57
CA VAL A 147 -27.27 -1.56 23.78
C VAL A 147 -28.67 -0.92 23.78
N MET A 148 -29.12 -0.39 22.63
CA MET A 148 -30.48 0.17 22.49
C MET A 148 -31.58 -0.88 22.71
N HIS A 149 -31.39 -2.11 22.24
CA HIS A 149 -32.35 -3.22 22.42
C HIS A 149 -32.38 -3.75 23.86
N GLU A 150 -31.24 -3.73 24.56
CA GLU A 150 -31.16 -4.13 25.97
C GLU A 150 -31.87 -3.14 26.88
N ASP A 151 -31.71 -1.82 26.65
CA ASP A 151 -32.44 -0.77 27.40
C ASP A 151 -33.97 -0.78 27.18
N THR A 152 -34.45 -1.36 26.07
CA THR A 152 -35.90 -1.47 25.79
C THR A 152 -36.56 -2.74 26.34
N THR A 153 -35.78 -3.65 26.95
CA THR A 153 -36.30 -4.88 27.57
C THR A 153 -36.22 -4.73 29.08
N PRO A 154 -37.28 -4.25 29.78
CA PRO A 154 -37.25 -4.17 31.23
C PRO A 154 -37.11 -5.58 31.80
N ALA A 155 -36.14 -5.78 32.68
CA ALA A 155 -35.98 -7.01 33.45
C ALA A 155 -37.30 -7.32 34.16
N ALA A 156 -38.01 -8.32 33.64
CA ALA A 156 -39.21 -8.90 34.23
C ALA A 156 -38.82 -9.87 35.35
#